data_AF-A0A7Z9UVX2-F1
#
_entry.id   AF-A0A7Z9UVX2-F1
#
_cell.length_a   1.000
_cell.length_b   1.000
_cell.length_c   1.000
_cell.angle_alpha   90.00
_cell.angle_beta   90.00
_cell.angle_gamma   90.00
#
_symmetry.space_group_name_H-M   'P 1'
#
loop_
_entity.id
_entity.type
_entity.pdbx_description
1 polymer ?
#
loop_
_entity_poly.entity_id
_entity_poly.type
_entity_poly.pdbx_seq_one_letter_code
_entity_poly.pdbx_strand_id
1 'polypeptide(L)'
;MRFLVFLITAICLLIVGNTFAQDVAVFYDAAVEGGGGLAVNNPAQLADMMVKELKARKLTADVVDSDGLAKYMKANPKGIYIITQGNTPGTIFKNQGKKDLVYSWLREGGIGGFIGDYAFYYYWDKGARVTAAGAGQRSVFGVTLTNGTVTQVAPTDLGKKYIPSLKKWASNRPSSLDVLKQNNFEFESYADDGTNADPIAYRTKDMKGWFINFHTSCCGTALPPNDQMAKEYAELIINRFAEVKSVYPTGKISMVWGQLKLGY
;
A
#
# COMPACT_ATOMS: atom_id res chain seq x y z
N MET A 1 -54.77 -42.00 -20.06
CA MET A 1 -54.43 -40.56 -19.95
C MET A 1 -53.25 -40.41 -19.02
N ARG A 2 -52.14 -39.88 -19.54
CA ARG A 2 -50.85 -39.69 -18.87
C ARG A 2 -50.87 -38.33 -18.16
N PHE A 3 -50.47 -38.26 -16.90
CA PHE A 3 -50.01 -37.03 -16.27
C PHE A 3 -48.61 -37.27 -15.73
N LEU A 4 -47.62 -36.85 -16.53
CA LEU A 4 -46.22 -36.81 -16.16
C LEU A 4 -45.95 -35.37 -15.67
N VAL A 5 -45.79 -35.20 -14.36
CA VAL A 5 -45.45 -33.91 -13.75
C VAL A 5 -43.95 -33.68 -13.94
N PHE A 6 -43.61 -32.71 -14.80
CA PHE A 6 -42.24 -32.24 -14.97
C PHE A 6 -41.83 -31.40 -13.75
N LEU A 7 -40.91 -31.92 -12.95
CA LEU A 7 -40.21 -31.18 -11.91
C LEU A 7 -39.03 -30.44 -12.58
N ILE A 8 -39.18 -29.15 -12.86
CA ILE A 8 -38.09 -28.30 -13.35
C ILE A 8 -37.34 -27.76 -12.14
N THR A 9 -36.21 -28.36 -11.81
CA THR A 9 -35.29 -27.87 -10.78
C THR A 9 -34.51 -26.68 -11.35
N ALA A 10 -34.97 -25.46 -11.06
CA ALA A 10 -34.23 -24.25 -11.40
C ALA A 10 -33.03 -24.08 -10.46
N ILE A 11 -31.84 -24.47 -10.92
CA ILE A 11 -30.56 -24.16 -10.25
C ILE A 11 -30.29 -22.67 -10.44
N CYS A 12 -30.64 -21.84 -9.47
CA CYS A 12 -30.20 -20.44 -9.41
C CYS A 12 -28.71 -20.43 -9.02
N LEU A 13 -27.82 -20.33 -10.00
CA LEU A 13 -26.41 -20.01 -9.75
C LEU A 13 -26.33 -18.58 -9.19
N LEU A 14 -26.21 -18.46 -7.87
CA LEU A 14 -25.77 -17.23 -7.22
C LEU A 14 -24.28 -17.03 -7.54
N ILE A 15 -23.98 -16.19 -8.52
CA ILE A 15 -22.61 -15.71 -8.73
C ILE A 15 -22.31 -14.73 -7.59
N VAL A 16 -21.64 -15.22 -6.54
CA VAL A 16 -21.06 -14.37 -5.50
C VAL A 16 -19.85 -13.67 -6.13
N GLY A 17 -20.03 -12.41 -6.50
CA GLY A 17 -18.90 -11.55 -6.83
C GLY A 17 -18.17 -11.19 -5.54
N ASN A 18 -16.86 -11.42 -5.46
CA ASN A 18 -16.04 -10.83 -4.41
C ASN A 18 -15.52 -9.48 -4.93
N THR A 19 -15.77 -8.41 -4.16
CA THR A 19 -15.19 -7.08 -4.41
C THR A 19 -14.34 -6.71 -3.20
N PHE A 20 -13.12 -6.24 -3.41
CA PHE A 20 -12.33 -5.72 -2.31
C PHE A 20 -12.93 -4.39 -1.85
N ALA A 21 -13.13 -4.24 -0.55
CA ALA A 21 -13.64 -3.01 0.06
C ALA A 21 -12.53 -2.21 0.75
N GLN A 22 -11.27 -2.53 0.46
CA GLN A 22 -10.12 -1.85 1.00
C GLN A 22 -9.83 -0.64 0.10
N ASP A 23 -10.12 0.55 0.62
CA ASP A 23 -9.75 1.79 -0.04
C ASP A 23 -8.25 2.03 0.12
N VAL A 24 -7.56 2.47 -0.94
CA VAL A 24 -6.13 2.82 -0.93
C VAL A 24 -5.94 4.27 -1.35
N ALA A 25 -5.33 5.08 -0.50
CA ALA A 25 -4.92 6.45 -0.84
C ALA A 25 -3.50 6.45 -1.38
N VAL A 26 -3.33 6.77 -2.67
CA VAL A 26 -2.01 6.96 -3.26
C VAL A 26 -1.68 8.44 -3.20
N PHE A 27 -0.67 8.80 -2.43
CA PHE A 27 -0.33 10.20 -2.20
C PHE A 27 0.57 10.74 -3.30
N TYR A 28 0.10 11.81 -3.94
CA TYR A 28 0.89 12.69 -4.78
C TYR A 28 0.35 14.12 -4.67
N ASP A 29 1.24 15.06 -4.41
CA ASP A 29 0.95 16.49 -4.32
C ASP A 29 2.03 17.28 -5.08
N ALA A 30 1.60 18.02 -6.10
CA ALA A 30 2.51 18.83 -6.93
C ALA A 30 3.28 19.88 -6.10
N ALA A 31 2.67 20.41 -5.02
CA ALA A 31 3.36 21.33 -4.13
C ALA A 31 4.53 20.65 -3.39
N VAL A 32 4.39 19.36 -3.08
CA VAL A 32 5.39 18.56 -2.37
C VAL A 32 6.55 18.12 -3.28
N GLU A 33 6.26 17.91 -4.56
CA GLU A 33 7.28 17.56 -5.57
C GLU A 33 8.30 18.69 -5.76
N GLY A 34 7.82 19.93 -5.80
CA GLY A 34 8.67 21.14 -5.94
C GLY A 34 9.70 21.35 -4.82
N GLY A 35 9.63 20.56 -3.74
CA GLY A 35 10.54 20.62 -2.60
C GLY A 35 11.91 19.97 -2.78
N GLY A 36 12.23 19.44 -3.96
CA GLY A 36 13.52 18.81 -4.25
C GLY A 36 13.79 17.53 -3.43
N GLY A 37 12.73 16.82 -3.04
CA GLY A 37 12.81 15.57 -2.30
C GLY A 37 13.52 14.48 -3.09
N LEU A 38 14.18 13.54 -2.38
CA LEU A 38 14.84 12.37 -2.96
C LEU A 38 13.80 11.31 -3.35
N ALA A 39 12.90 11.72 -4.24
CA ALA A 39 11.76 10.95 -4.71
C ALA A 39 12.16 9.97 -5.82
N VAL A 40 11.22 9.10 -6.17
CA VAL A 40 11.24 8.34 -7.41
C VAL A 40 11.26 9.27 -8.63
N ASN A 41 11.74 8.77 -9.77
CA ASN A 41 11.63 9.49 -11.03
C ASN A 41 10.14 9.64 -11.41
N ASN A 42 9.67 10.86 -11.66
CA ASN A 42 8.29 11.16 -12.08
C ASN A 42 7.22 10.56 -11.11
N PRO A 43 7.13 11.06 -9.87
CA PRO A 43 6.22 10.53 -8.85
C PRO A 43 4.73 10.65 -9.23
N ALA A 44 4.36 11.64 -10.05
CA ALA A 44 3.01 11.78 -10.60
C ALA A 44 2.63 10.54 -11.43
N GLN A 45 3.51 10.17 -12.37
CA GLN A 45 3.31 8.98 -13.19
C GLN A 45 3.26 7.70 -12.34
N LEU A 46 4.13 7.56 -11.33
CA LEU A 46 4.10 6.41 -10.43
C LEU A 46 2.75 6.32 -9.69
N ALA A 47 2.22 7.44 -9.20
CA ALA A 47 0.93 7.46 -8.51
C ALA A 47 -0.22 7.01 -9.42
N ASP A 48 -0.26 7.51 -10.66
CA ASP A 48 -1.26 7.10 -11.65
C ASP A 48 -1.15 5.62 -12.02
N MET A 49 0.07 5.12 -12.23
CA MET A 49 0.32 3.71 -12.52
C MET A 49 -0.09 2.82 -11.34
N MET A 50 0.21 3.24 -10.11
CA MET A 50 -0.19 2.54 -8.89
C MET A 50 -1.70 2.41 -8.80
N VAL A 51 -2.44 3.52 -8.95
CA VAL A 51 -3.91 3.51 -8.93
C VAL A 51 -4.47 2.62 -10.05
N LYS A 52 -3.89 2.66 -11.25
CA LYS A 52 -4.30 1.80 -12.36
C LYS A 52 -4.11 0.31 -12.04
N GLU A 53 -2.95 -0.08 -11.49
CA GLU A 53 -2.67 -1.47 -11.11
C GLU A 53 -3.57 -1.97 -9.97
N LEU A 54 -3.85 -1.12 -8.98
CA LEU A 54 -4.78 -1.41 -7.89
C LEU A 54 -6.22 -1.57 -8.40
N LYS A 55 -6.70 -0.66 -9.25
CA LYS A 55 -8.05 -0.73 -9.86
C LYS A 55 -8.19 -1.94 -10.77
N ALA A 56 -7.16 -2.29 -11.56
CA ALA A 56 -7.15 -3.50 -12.38
C ALA A 56 -7.29 -4.79 -11.54
N ARG A 57 -6.90 -4.74 -10.26
CA ARG A 57 -7.06 -5.81 -9.25
C ARG A 57 -8.31 -5.66 -8.39
N LYS A 58 -9.26 -4.81 -8.80
CA LYS A 58 -10.57 -4.60 -8.15
C LYS A 58 -10.50 -3.98 -6.75
N LEU A 59 -9.44 -3.21 -6.46
CA LEU A 59 -9.36 -2.35 -5.28
C LEU A 59 -9.92 -0.97 -5.60
N THR A 60 -10.50 -0.31 -4.60
CA THR A 60 -10.76 1.13 -4.65
C THR A 60 -9.46 1.86 -4.35
N ALA A 61 -9.01 2.73 -5.24
CA ALA A 61 -7.78 3.49 -5.03
C ALA A 61 -7.87 4.84 -5.73
N ASP A 62 -7.41 5.92 -5.11
CA ASP A 62 -7.38 7.22 -5.76
C ASP A 62 -6.09 7.96 -5.39
N VAL A 63 -5.66 8.83 -6.32
CA VAL A 63 -4.59 9.77 -6.04
C VAL A 63 -5.15 10.88 -5.16
N VAL A 64 -4.46 11.21 -4.06
CA VAL A 64 -4.85 12.26 -3.13
C VAL A 64 -3.68 13.20 -2.84
N ASP A 65 -3.98 14.48 -2.64
CA ASP A 65 -3.03 15.48 -2.18
C ASP A 65 -2.84 15.45 -0.65
N SER A 66 -2.10 16.42 -0.09
CA SER A 66 -1.80 16.47 1.34
C SER A 66 -3.05 16.52 2.23
N ASP A 67 -4.06 17.31 1.86
CA ASP A 67 -5.29 17.46 2.64
C ASP A 67 -6.22 16.27 2.45
N GLY A 68 -6.31 15.77 1.22
CA GLY A 68 -7.03 14.57 0.84
C GLY A 68 -6.53 13.34 1.60
N LEU A 69 -5.21 13.18 1.73
CA LEU A 69 -4.62 12.10 2.52
C LEU A 69 -4.99 12.20 4.00
N ALA A 70 -4.89 13.40 4.60
CA ALA A 70 -5.26 13.58 6.00
C ALA A 70 -6.76 13.34 6.25
N LYS A 71 -7.62 13.73 5.30
CA LYS A 71 -9.06 13.46 5.35
C LYS A 71 -9.35 11.97 5.22
N TYR A 72 -8.72 11.30 4.26
CA TYR A 72 -8.79 9.85 4.09
C TYR A 72 -8.35 9.13 5.37
N MET A 73 -7.24 9.58 5.97
CA MET A 73 -6.70 9.04 7.23
C MET A 73 -7.57 9.31 8.47
N LYS A 74 -8.62 10.11 8.36
CA LYS A 74 -9.60 10.26 9.46
C LYS A 74 -10.83 9.42 9.21
N ALA A 75 -11.23 9.28 7.95
CA ALA A 75 -12.40 8.51 7.55
C ALA A 75 -12.17 6.99 7.60
N ASN A 76 -10.93 6.53 7.41
CA ASN A 76 -10.65 5.13 7.14
C ASN A 76 -9.64 4.50 8.10
N PRO A 77 -9.77 4.50 9.44
CA PRO A 77 -8.72 4.14 10.44
C PRO A 77 -7.92 2.83 10.24
N LYS A 78 -8.37 1.92 9.36
CA LYS A 78 -7.71 0.67 8.95
C LYS A 78 -7.33 0.63 7.46
N GLY A 79 -7.34 1.79 6.82
CA GLY A 79 -7.07 1.98 5.40
C GLY A 79 -5.59 1.88 5.08
N ILE A 80 -5.28 1.99 3.80
CA ILE A 80 -3.91 1.91 3.29
C ILE A 80 -3.57 3.22 2.63
N TYR A 81 -2.44 3.82 2.99
CA TYR A 81 -1.85 4.88 2.19
C TYR A 81 -0.52 4.45 1.59
N ILE A 82 -0.16 5.01 0.43
CA ILE A 82 1.13 4.81 -0.22
C ILE A 82 1.69 6.18 -0.60
N ILE A 83 2.84 6.53 -0.05
CA ILE A 83 3.58 7.73 -0.43
C ILE A 83 4.52 7.39 -1.58
N THR A 84 4.33 8.04 -2.74
CA THR A 84 5.21 7.90 -3.92
C THR A 84 6.24 9.03 -4.04
N GLN A 85 6.24 9.98 -3.09
CA GLN A 85 7.13 11.13 -3.06
C GLN A 85 8.14 11.01 -1.90
N GLY A 86 9.37 11.48 -2.09
CA GLY A 86 10.42 11.41 -1.06
C GLY A 86 10.19 12.29 0.18
N ASN A 87 9.08 13.04 0.23
CA ASN A 87 8.68 13.89 1.34
C ASN A 87 7.31 13.41 1.86
N THR A 88 7.21 13.15 3.16
CA THR A 88 5.89 12.92 3.80
C THR A 88 5.13 14.24 3.94
N PRO A 89 3.81 14.31 3.68
CA PRO A 89 3.08 15.56 3.81
C PRO A 89 2.94 15.98 5.29
N GLY A 90 3.17 17.27 5.56
CA GLY A 90 3.09 17.85 6.90
C GLY A 90 1.71 17.77 7.54
N THR A 91 0.67 17.52 6.75
CA THR A 91 -0.70 17.29 7.24
C THR A 91 -0.81 16.00 8.07
N ILE A 92 0.11 15.04 7.89
CA ILE A 92 0.08 13.76 8.62
C ILE A 92 1.29 13.52 9.52
N PHE A 93 2.40 14.22 9.26
CA PHE A 93 3.67 14.01 9.95
C PHE A 93 4.52 15.29 10.03
N LYS A 94 4.93 15.68 11.24
CA LYS A 94 5.84 16.79 11.51
C LYS A 94 6.91 16.47 12.56
N ASN A 95 7.25 15.19 12.73
CA ASN A 95 8.21 14.72 13.74
C ASN A 95 7.81 15.11 15.18
N GLN A 96 6.53 14.98 15.50
CA GLN A 96 5.94 15.30 16.81
C GLN A 96 5.48 14.04 17.57
N GLY A 97 5.80 12.85 17.06
CA GLY A 97 5.49 11.57 17.70
C GLY A 97 3.98 11.39 17.86
N LYS A 98 3.51 11.26 19.10
CA LYS A 98 2.07 11.02 19.42
C LYS A 98 1.10 12.06 18.86
N LYS A 99 1.58 13.25 18.49
CA LYS A 99 0.75 14.32 17.89
C LYS A 99 0.60 14.19 16.38
N ASP A 100 1.45 13.40 15.73
CA ASP A 100 1.37 13.16 14.29
C ASP A 100 0.24 12.17 13.97
N LEU A 101 -0.55 12.45 12.94
CA LEU A 101 -1.66 11.59 12.52
C LEU A 101 -1.18 10.18 12.15
N VAL A 102 -0.02 10.08 11.50
CA VAL A 102 0.57 8.79 11.14
C VAL A 102 0.89 7.92 12.36
N TYR A 103 1.25 8.54 13.49
CA TYR A 103 1.57 7.82 14.71
C TYR A 103 0.35 7.10 15.27
N SER A 104 -0.79 7.79 15.41
CA SER A 104 -2.02 7.19 15.92
C SER A 104 -2.64 6.23 14.90
N TRP A 105 -2.63 6.57 13.62
CA TRP A 105 -3.16 5.74 12.54
C TRP A 105 -2.57 4.33 12.52
N LEU A 106 -1.25 4.21 12.57
CA LEU A 106 -0.55 2.91 12.61
C LEU A 106 -0.91 2.09 13.87
N ARG A 107 -1.26 2.76 14.98
CA ARG A 107 -1.66 2.12 16.24
C ARG A 107 -3.13 1.74 16.28
N GLU A 108 -3.94 2.34 15.41
CA GLU A 108 -5.37 2.05 15.28
C GLU A 108 -5.67 0.95 14.25
N GLY A 109 -4.68 0.58 13.43
CA GLY A 109 -4.78 -0.54 12.49
C GLY A 109 -4.52 -0.14 11.03
N GLY A 110 -4.27 1.14 10.77
CA GLY A 110 -3.98 1.62 9.43
C GLY A 110 -2.63 1.14 8.91
N ILE A 111 -2.53 1.00 7.59
CA ILE A 111 -1.33 0.54 6.91
C ILE A 111 -0.69 1.72 6.20
N GLY A 112 0.59 1.96 6.47
CA GLY A 112 1.39 3.00 5.84
C GLY A 112 2.38 2.42 4.85
N GLY A 113 2.51 3.07 3.71
CA GLY A 113 3.41 2.68 2.64
C GLY A 113 4.30 3.81 2.18
N PHE A 114 5.56 3.49 1.84
CA PHE A 114 6.53 4.47 1.37
C PHE A 114 7.44 3.91 0.28
N ILE A 115 7.60 4.69 -0.80
CA ILE A 115 8.58 4.50 -1.85
C ILE A 115 9.45 5.77 -1.93
N GLY A 116 10.78 5.61 -1.91
CA GLY A 116 11.74 6.72 -1.96
C GLY A 116 12.99 6.47 -1.13
N ASP A 117 13.82 7.48 -0.89
CA ASP A 117 15.08 7.32 -0.14
C ASP A 117 14.88 6.80 1.28
N TYR A 118 14.20 7.58 2.13
CA TYR A 118 14.17 7.32 3.56
C TYR A 118 12.84 7.81 4.15
N ALA A 119 11.99 6.86 4.55
CA ALA A 119 10.69 7.16 5.15
C ALA A 119 10.81 8.11 6.35
N PHE A 120 10.03 9.19 6.35
CA PHE A 120 10.02 10.24 7.39
C PHE A 120 11.32 11.05 7.55
N TYR A 121 12.30 10.92 6.64
CA TYR A 121 13.52 11.74 6.70
C TYR A 121 13.23 13.21 6.40
N TYR A 122 12.40 13.44 5.38
CA TYR A 122 11.90 14.76 5.00
C TYR A 122 10.38 14.79 5.13
N TYR A 123 9.87 15.97 5.49
CA TYR A 123 8.46 16.27 5.38
C TYR A 123 8.23 17.64 4.76
N TRP A 124 7.08 17.83 4.15
CA TRP A 124 6.69 19.09 3.53
C TRP A 124 5.79 19.90 4.45
N ASP A 125 6.21 21.07 4.90
CA ASP A 125 5.40 21.94 5.75
C ASP A 125 5.42 23.37 5.22
N LYS A 126 4.23 23.93 5.02
CA LYS A 126 4.02 25.34 4.65
C LYS A 126 4.88 25.83 3.48
N GLY A 127 4.98 25.02 2.42
CA GLY A 127 5.72 25.39 1.21
C GLY A 127 7.23 25.17 1.28
N ALA A 128 7.73 24.50 2.32
CA ALA A 128 9.15 24.19 2.47
C ALA A 128 9.37 22.74 2.88
N ARG A 129 10.49 22.17 2.41
CA ARG A 129 10.99 20.88 2.87
C ARG A 129 11.68 21.06 4.21
N VAL A 130 11.29 20.25 5.20
CA VAL A 130 11.91 20.19 6.51
C VAL A 130 12.62 18.85 6.70
N THR A 131 13.81 18.89 7.30
CA THR A 131 14.62 17.69 7.56
C THR A 131 14.42 17.21 8.99
N ALA A 132 13.83 16.02 9.16
CA ALA A 132 13.77 15.32 10.44
C ALA A 132 14.93 14.32 10.59
N ALA A 133 15.57 13.93 9.48
CA ALA A 133 16.59 12.89 9.43
C ALA A 133 16.14 11.60 10.15
N GLY A 134 17.05 10.86 10.78
CA GLY A 134 16.69 9.66 11.54
C GLY A 134 15.75 9.92 12.72
N ALA A 135 15.59 11.17 13.19
CA ALA A 135 14.63 11.49 14.24
C ALA A 135 13.18 11.25 13.79
N GLY A 136 12.90 11.36 12.49
CA GLY A 136 11.57 11.10 11.95
C GLY A 136 11.10 9.68 12.22
N GLN A 137 11.87 8.67 11.79
CA GLN A 137 11.57 7.27 12.13
C GLN A 137 11.53 7.02 13.64
N ARG A 138 12.45 7.61 14.41
CA ARG A 138 12.42 7.47 15.89
C ARG A 138 11.13 8.00 16.50
N SER A 139 10.56 9.08 15.96
CA SER A 139 9.30 9.64 16.47
C SER A 139 8.09 8.73 16.21
N VAL A 140 8.13 7.93 15.13
CA VAL A 140 7.02 7.03 14.74
C VAL A 140 7.20 5.62 15.32
N PHE A 141 8.41 5.07 15.20
CA PHE A 141 8.76 3.67 15.48
C PHE A 141 9.61 3.49 16.74
N GLY A 142 10.09 4.57 17.36
CA GLY A 142 11.02 4.52 18.51
C GLY A 142 12.49 4.33 18.13
N VAL A 143 12.78 3.82 16.93
CA VAL A 143 14.14 3.59 16.43
C VAL A 143 14.27 3.97 14.96
N THR A 144 15.52 4.17 14.53
CA THR A 144 15.87 4.29 13.12
C THR A 144 16.11 2.89 12.55
N LEU A 145 15.39 2.53 11.49
CA LEU A 145 15.44 1.20 10.86
C LEU A 145 16.23 1.20 9.55
N THR A 146 16.23 2.32 8.84
CA THR A 146 16.91 2.47 7.56
C THR A 146 18.42 2.44 7.72
N ASN A 147 19.08 1.58 6.92
CA ASN A 147 20.53 1.47 6.88
C ASN A 147 21.15 2.37 5.80
N GLY A 148 22.35 2.90 6.05
CA GLY A 148 23.03 3.82 5.14
C GLY A 148 23.73 3.17 3.95
N THR A 149 23.30 1.98 3.51
CA THR A 149 24.06 1.08 2.63
C THR A 149 23.36 0.78 1.31
N VAL A 150 24.12 0.21 0.37
CA VAL A 150 23.60 -0.41 -0.86
C VAL A 150 23.89 -1.91 -0.81
N THR A 151 22.87 -2.73 -1.07
CA THR A 151 23.02 -4.19 -1.06
C THR A 151 22.11 -4.88 -2.06
N GLN A 152 22.45 -6.11 -2.42
CA GLN A 152 21.67 -6.95 -3.33
C GLN A 152 20.69 -7.81 -2.54
N VAL A 153 19.40 -7.48 -2.63
CA VAL A 153 18.33 -8.23 -1.98
C VAL A 153 17.64 -9.15 -2.99
N ALA A 154 17.26 -10.34 -2.55
CA ALA A 154 16.58 -11.33 -3.38
C ALA A 154 15.21 -11.71 -2.79
N PRO A 155 14.20 -12.04 -3.62
CA PRO A 155 12.89 -12.45 -3.13
C PRO A 155 12.96 -13.61 -2.13
N THR A 156 12.38 -13.39 -0.94
CA THR A 156 12.15 -14.45 0.05
C THR A 156 10.98 -15.34 -0.38
N ASP A 157 10.65 -16.37 0.39
CA ASP A 157 9.47 -17.19 0.11
C ASP A 157 8.16 -16.39 0.28
N LEU A 158 8.11 -15.43 1.22
CA LEU A 158 7.00 -14.48 1.32
C LEU A 158 6.96 -13.55 0.10
N GLY A 159 8.12 -13.08 -0.36
CA GLY A 159 8.24 -12.28 -1.59
C GLY A 159 7.68 -13.02 -2.80
N LYS A 160 8.10 -14.26 -3.04
CA LYS A 160 7.59 -15.07 -4.15
C LYS A 160 6.08 -15.32 -4.05
N LYS A 161 5.56 -15.48 -2.82
CA LYS A 161 4.13 -15.73 -2.57
C LYS A 161 3.29 -14.48 -2.81
N TYR A 162 3.71 -13.33 -2.29
CA TYR A 162 2.89 -12.12 -2.25
C TYR A 162 3.23 -11.11 -3.36
N ILE A 163 4.44 -11.18 -3.91
CA ILE A 163 4.96 -10.30 -4.97
C ILE A 163 5.63 -11.17 -6.05
N PRO A 164 4.87 -11.99 -6.78
CA PRO A 164 5.44 -12.96 -7.74
C PRO A 164 6.24 -12.30 -8.87
N SER A 165 6.04 -11.01 -9.14
CA SER A 165 6.85 -10.28 -10.11
C SER A 165 8.17 -9.73 -9.56
N LEU A 166 8.40 -9.79 -8.24
CA LEU A 166 9.60 -9.28 -7.59
C LEU A 166 10.85 -10.03 -8.06
N LYS A 167 11.87 -9.27 -8.43
CA LYS A 167 13.17 -9.79 -8.84
C LYS A 167 14.26 -9.34 -7.89
N LYS A 168 15.42 -9.99 -7.98
CA LYS A 168 16.63 -9.52 -7.31
C LYS A 168 16.98 -8.11 -7.80
N TRP A 169 17.32 -7.21 -6.89
CA TRP A 169 17.65 -5.82 -7.20
C TRP A 169 18.62 -5.20 -6.19
N ALA A 170 19.14 -4.01 -6.52
CA ALA A 170 20.07 -3.26 -5.69
C ALA A 170 19.32 -2.28 -4.77
N SER A 171 19.01 -2.68 -3.54
CA SER A 171 18.41 -1.77 -2.56
C SER A 171 19.43 -0.76 -2.07
N ASN A 172 19.01 0.49 -1.93
CA ASN A 172 19.80 1.59 -1.41
C ASN A 172 18.98 2.27 -0.31
N ARG A 173 19.35 2.10 0.97
CA ARG A 173 18.51 2.35 2.15
C ARG A 173 17.63 1.20 2.65
N PRO A 174 18.04 -0.07 2.55
CA PRO A 174 17.23 -1.16 3.07
C PRO A 174 17.04 -1.05 4.59
N SER A 175 16.02 -1.73 5.12
CA SER A 175 15.80 -1.77 6.57
C SER A 175 16.71 -2.83 7.21
N SER A 176 17.32 -2.52 8.36
CA SER A 176 18.18 -3.46 9.09
C SER A 176 17.35 -4.52 9.84
N LEU A 177 17.55 -5.80 9.48
CA LEU A 177 16.90 -6.91 10.17
C LEU A 177 17.38 -7.06 11.62
N ASP A 178 18.62 -6.72 11.90
CA ASP A 178 19.17 -6.80 13.26
C ASP A 178 18.57 -5.74 14.17
N VAL A 179 18.40 -4.50 13.69
CA VAL A 179 17.72 -3.46 14.47
C VAL A 179 16.27 -3.85 14.76
N LEU A 180 15.55 -4.41 13.77
CA LEU A 180 14.19 -4.90 13.96
C LEU A 180 14.11 -5.99 15.05
N LYS A 181 15.00 -6.99 14.98
CA LYS A 181 15.08 -8.08 15.99
C LYS A 181 15.43 -7.55 17.38
N GLN A 182 16.46 -6.69 17.49
CA GLN A 182 16.91 -6.12 18.78
C GLN A 182 15.83 -5.27 19.45
N ASN A 183 14.91 -4.70 18.68
CA ASN A 183 13.82 -3.85 19.19
C ASN A 183 12.46 -4.56 19.21
N ASN A 184 12.43 -5.89 19.07
CA ASN A 184 11.22 -6.71 19.12
C ASN A 184 10.11 -6.28 18.15
N PHE A 185 10.48 -5.89 16.94
CA PHE A 185 9.52 -5.67 15.88
C PHE A 185 8.99 -7.01 15.36
N GLU A 186 7.71 -7.03 15.01
CA GLU A 186 7.18 -8.05 14.11
C GLU A 186 7.40 -7.58 12.67
N PHE A 187 7.89 -8.46 11.79
CA PHE A 187 8.19 -8.07 10.42
C PHE A 187 8.02 -9.23 9.42
N GLU A 188 7.73 -8.86 8.18
CA GLU A 188 7.66 -9.73 7.00
C GLU A 188 8.63 -9.19 5.94
N SER A 189 9.76 -9.89 5.76
CA SER A 189 10.71 -9.59 4.70
C SER A 189 10.24 -10.22 3.39
N TYR A 190 10.09 -9.40 2.33
CA TYR A 190 9.70 -9.87 0.99
C TYR A 190 10.92 -9.99 0.06
N ALA A 191 11.99 -9.22 0.30
CA ALA A 191 13.30 -9.50 -0.26
C ALA A 191 14.40 -9.10 0.75
N ASP A 192 15.42 -9.93 0.90
CA ASP A 192 16.56 -9.66 1.77
C ASP A 192 17.88 -10.27 1.29
N ASP A 193 18.95 -9.90 1.98
CA ASP A 193 20.30 -10.47 1.87
C ASP A 193 20.71 -11.26 3.14
N GLY A 194 19.76 -11.56 4.03
CA GLY A 194 19.98 -12.11 5.37
C GLY A 194 20.27 -11.09 6.48
N THR A 195 20.65 -9.85 6.15
CA THR A 195 20.96 -8.77 7.12
C THR A 195 20.09 -7.52 6.92
N ASN A 196 19.72 -7.23 5.67
CA ASN A 196 18.96 -6.07 5.26
C ASN A 196 17.79 -6.51 4.37
N ALA A 197 16.65 -5.82 4.47
CA ALA A 197 15.44 -6.18 3.73
C ALA A 197 14.77 -4.99 3.06
N ASP A 198 14.31 -5.22 1.83
CA ASP A 198 13.55 -4.29 1.00
C ASP A 198 12.97 -5.00 -0.25
N PRO A 199 11.64 -5.16 -0.42
CA PRO A 199 10.59 -4.64 0.45
C PRO A 199 10.46 -5.39 1.79
N ILE A 200 9.95 -4.69 2.79
CA ILE A 200 9.65 -5.23 4.12
C ILE A 200 8.45 -4.54 4.73
N ALA A 201 7.57 -5.30 5.38
CA ALA A 201 6.54 -4.78 6.26
C ALA A 201 6.94 -5.01 7.71
N TYR A 202 6.73 -4.02 8.60
CA TYR A 202 7.03 -4.16 10.01
C TYR A 202 6.06 -3.39 10.90
N ARG A 203 6.01 -3.77 12.18
CA ARG A 203 5.26 -3.09 13.22
C ARG A 203 5.91 -3.23 14.59
N THR A 204 5.79 -2.20 15.40
CA THR A 204 6.13 -2.25 16.83
C THR A 204 5.03 -2.99 17.60
N LYS A 205 5.32 -3.39 18.84
CA LYS A 205 4.36 -4.09 19.72
C LYS A 205 3.04 -3.33 19.93
N ASP A 206 3.07 -2.00 19.92
CA ASP A 206 1.90 -1.14 20.11
C ASP A 206 1.17 -0.78 18.80
N MET A 207 1.73 -1.14 17.64
CA MET A 207 1.09 -0.96 16.34
C MET A 207 0.14 -2.12 16.03
N LYS A 208 -1.12 -1.79 15.74
CA LYS A 208 -2.09 -2.78 15.20
C LYS A 208 -1.95 -2.92 13.68
N GLY A 209 -1.54 -1.84 13.03
CA GLY A 209 -1.30 -1.78 11.59
C GLY A 209 0.14 -2.14 11.22
N TRP A 210 0.49 -1.87 9.97
CA TRP A 210 1.80 -2.20 9.39
C TRP A 210 2.38 -0.98 8.69
N PHE A 211 3.69 -0.85 8.72
CA PHE A 211 4.40 0.07 7.83
C PHE A 211 5.21 -0.72 6.81
N ILE A 212 5.16 -0.30 5.55
CA ILE A 212 5.80 -0.96 4.42
C ILE A 212 6.86 -0.02 3.85
N ASN A 213 8.12 -0.44 3.91
CA ASN A 213 9.20 0.12 3.11
C ASN A 213 9.29 -0.68 1.80
N PHE A 214 9.31 0.02 0.67
CA PHE A 214 9.26 -0.61 -0.64
C PHE A 214 10.13 0.15 -1.64
N HIS A 215 11.06 -0.55 -2.28
CA HIS A 215 12.00 0.03 -3.24
C HIS A 215 12.63 1.31 -2.72
N THR A 216 13.29 1.21 -1.57
CA THR A 216 13.99 2.36 -1.01
C THR A 216 15.27 2.65 -1.79
N SER A 217 15.49 3.92 -2.15
CA SER A 217 16.65 4.34 -2.94
C SER A 217 17.03 5.81 -2.76
N CYS A 218 18.26 6.06 -2.32
CA CYS A 218 18.81 7.42 -2.28
C CYS A 218 18.83 8.06 -3.67
N CYS A 219 18.22 9.24 -3.77
CA CYS A 219 18.14 10.04 -4.99
C CYS A 219 17.52 9.30 -6.20
N GLY A 220 16.75 8.23 -5.98
CA GLY A 220 16.15 7.44 -7.05
C GLY A 220 17.14 6.69 -7.96
N THR A 221 18.40 6.54 -7.53
CA THR A 221 19.51 6.10 -8.41
C THR A 221 19.53 4.60 -8.69
N ALA A 222 18.81 3.79 -7.91
CA ALA A 222 18.81 2.33 -8.03
C ALA A 222 17.38 1.73 -8.04
N LEU A 223 16.40 2.55 -8.43
CA LEU A 223 15.00 2.12 -8.46
C LEU A 223 14.69 1.29 -9.72
N PRO A 224 13.83 0.26 -9.59
CA PRO A 224 13.18 -0.31 -10.75
C PRO A 224 12.34 0.75 -11.51
N PRO A 225 11.98 0.47 -12.77
CA PRO A 225 11.03 1.30 -13.52
C PRO A 225 9.68 1.46 -12.79
N ASN A 226 9.03 2.61 -12.98
CA ASN A 226 7.76 2.94 -12.30
C ASN A 226 6.65 1.90 -12.52
N ASP A 227 6.55 1.32 -13.72
CA ASP A 227 5.56 0.28 -14.04
C ASP A 227 5.82 -1.00 -13.26
N GLN A 228 7.09 -1.38 -13.11
CA GLN A 228 7.49 -2.51 -12.27
C GLN A 228 7.17 -2.24 -10.79
N MET A 229 7.55 -1.07 -10.26
CA MET A 229 7.26 -0.72 -8.87
C MET A 229 5.75 -0.69 -8.58
N ALA A 230 4.96 -0.10 -9.48
CA ALA A 230 3.50 -0.05 -9.36
C ALA A 230 2.88 -1.46 -9.33
N LYS A 231 3.32 -2.33 -10.24
CA LYS A 231 2.85 -3.71 -10.31
C LYS A 231 3.18 -4.50 -9.04
N GLU A 232 4.44 -4.46 -8.61
CA GLU A 232 4.93 -5.21 -7.46
C GLU A 232 4.28 -4.74 -6.15
N TYR A 233 4.12 -3.43 -5.95
CA TYR A 233 3.45 -2.91 -4.75
C TYR A 233 1.96 -3.29 -4.78
N ALA A 234 1.27 -3.18 -5.93
CA ALA A 234 -0.11 -3.59 -6.05
C ALA A 234 -0.31 -5.11 -5.79
N GLU A 235 0.64 -5.95 -6.20
CA GLU A 235 0.69 -7.37 -5.84
C GLU A 235 0.81 -7.57 -4.33
N LEU A 236 1.70 -6.84 -3.65
CA LEU A 236 1.81 -6.92 -2.20
C LEU A 236 0.49 -6.55 -1.52
N ILE A 237 -0.11 -5.43 -1.91
CA ILE A 237 -1.37 -4.97 -1.30
C ILE A 237 -2.46 -6.02 -1.49
N ILE A 238 -2.70 -6.48 -2.72
CA ILE A 238 -3.81 -7.40 -2.98
C ILE A 238 -3.61 -8.77 -2.32
N ASN A 239 -2.38 -9.31 -2.33
CA ASN A 239 -2.14 -10.68 -1.90
C ASN A 239 -1.95 -10.79 -0.38
N ARG A 240 -1.58 -9.70 0.31
CA ARG A 240 -1.27 -9.71 1.75
C ARG A 240 -2.12 -8.79 2.61
N PHE A 241 -2.50 -7.60 2.12
CA PHE A 241 -3.07 -6.55 2.96
C PHE A 241 -4.52 -6.18 2.64
N ALA A 242 -5.01 -6.51 1.46
CA ALA A 242 -6.38 -6.27 1.07
C ALA A 242 -7.32 -7.26 1.77
N GLU A 243 -8.30 -6.74 2.51
CA GLU A 243 -9.40 -7.56 3.03
C GLU A 243 -10.43 -7.86 1.93
N VAL A 244 -10.69 -9.15 1.69
CA VAL A 244 -11.83 -9.58 0.88
C VAL A 244 -13.11 -9.38 1.69
N LYS A 245 -14.00 -8.49 1.24
CA LYS A 245 -15.39 -8.49 1.72
C LYS A 245 -16.26 -9.26 0.74
N SER A 246 -16.96 -10.29 1.21
CA SER A 246 -18.01 -10.93 0.43
C SER A 246 -19.15 -9.92 0.23
N VAL A 247 -19.38 -9.46 -0.99
CA VAL A 247 -20.60 -8.71 -1.31
C VAL A 247 -21.68 -9.70 -1.71
N TYR A 248 -22.69 -9.83 -0.87
CA TYR A 248 -23.95 -10.41 -1.31
C TYR A 248 -24.62 -9.40 -2.24
N PRO A 249 -24.99 -9.76 -3.47
CA PRO A 249 -25.75 -8.85 -4.34
C PRO A 249 -27.15 -8.65 -3.77
N THR A 250 -27.30 -7.68 -2.86
CA THR A 250 -28.60 -7.16 -2.44
C THR A 250 -29.06 -6.13 -3.48
N GLY A 251 -29.67 -6.59 -4.57
CA GLY A 251 -30.24 -5.63 -5.55
C GLY A 251 -30.70 -6.20 -6.88
N LYS A 252 -31.92 -6.76 -6.89
CA LYS A 252 -32.85 -6.95 -8.03
C LYS A 252 -32.28 -7.60 -9.30
N ILE A 253 -32.51 -8.91 -9.43
CA ILE A 253 -32.70 -9.54 -10.74
C ILE A 253 -33.92 -8.87 -11.38
N SER A 254 -33.70 -7.97 -12.34
CA SER A 254 -34.75 -7.51 -13.25
C SER A 254 -35.12 -8.67 -14.17
N MET A 255 -36.05 -9.52 -13.76
CA MET A 255 -36.69 -10.45 -14.67
C MET A 255 -37.66 -9.65 -15.57
N VAL A 256 -37.19 -9.26 -16.76
CA VAL A 256 -38.09 -8.82 -17.82
C VAL A 256 -38.73 -10.07 -18.43
N TRP A 257 -39.92 -10.41 -17.95
CA TRP A 257 -40.80 -11.45 -18.53
C TRP A 257 -41.45 -10.99 -19.84
N GLY A 258 -40.64 -10.61 -20.83
CA GLY A 258 -41.16 -9.98 -22.04
C GLY A 258 -40.31 -10.24 -23.26
N GLN A 259 -40.22 -11.50 -23.71
CA GLN A 259 -40.21 -11.93 -25.12
C GLN A 259 -39.83 -13.42 -25.24
N LEU A 260 -40.75 -14.30 -24.84
CA LEU A 260 -40.89 -15.62 -25.47
C LEU A 260 -42.30 -15.66 -26.07
N LYS A 261 -42.48 -14.96 -27.19
CA LYS A 261 -43.54 -15.34 -28.13
C LYS A 261 -43.04 -16.60 -28.84
N LEU A 262 -43.38 -17.76 -28.30
CA LEU A 262 -43.44 -18.99 -29.08
C LEU A 262 -44.69 -18.91 -29.95
N GLY A 263 -44.48 -19.09 -31.25
CA GLY A 263 -45.54 -19.04 -32.25
C GLY A 263 -46.58 -20.14 -32.05
N TYR A 264 -47.80 -19.79 -32.41
CA TYR A 264 -48.76 -20.65 -33.07
C TYR A 264 -49.21 -19.92 -34.33
#